data_AF-A0AAU1F6B7-F1
#
_entry.id   AF-A0AAU1F6B7-F1
#
_cell.length_a   1.000
_cell.length_b   1.000
_cell.length_c   1.000
_cell.angle_alpha   90.00
_cell.angle_beta   90.00
_cell.angle_gamma   90.00
#
_symmetry.space_group_name_H-M   'P 1'
#
loop_
_entity.id
_entity.type
_entity.pdbx_description
1 polymer ?
#
loop_
_entity_poly.entity_id
_entity_poly.type
_entity_poly.pdbx_seq_one_letter_code
_entity_poly.pdbx_strand_id
1 'polypeptide(L)'
;MPTGLTQDAGWEIGVSRTLPLPVAAVWEFITSPEGVALWLGEGVRLPTGKGESYETGDGIAGEVRSYRPGDRVRLTYGRSTLQVAVSASGEGRAVLRFHQERLGDAEERERQRAHWKAVMGEVTDALGVA
;
A
#
# COMPACT_ATOMS: atom_id res chain seq x y z
N MET A 1 -21.83 -10.12 -10.00
CA MET A 1 -20.37 -10.22 -9.83
C MET A 1 -20.07 -10.33 -8.34
N PRO A 2 -19.18 -11.24 -7.90
CA PRO A 2 -18.70 -11.23 -6.52
C PRO A 2 -17.98 -9.91 -6.21
N THR A 3 -18.04 -9.46 -4.96
CA THR A 3 -17.36 -8.22 -4.54
C THR A 3 -15.86 -8.32 -4.76
N GLY A 4 -15.30 -7.36 -5.50
CA GLY A 4 -13.87 -7.30 -5.81
C GLY A 4 -13.43 -8.15 -7.00
N LEU A 5 -14.32 -8.50 -7.92
CA LEU A 5 -13.97 -9.00 -9.26
C LEU A 5 -14.44 -7.97 -10.31
N THR A 6 -13.48 -7.33 -10.99
CA THR A 6 -13.75 -6.37 -12.07
C THR A 6 -13.22 -6.88 -13.41
N GLN A 7 -13.81 -6.42 -14.51
CA GLN A 7 -13.47 -6.89 -15.86
C GLN A 7 -12.02 -6.57 -16.25
N ASP A 8 -11.48 -5.43 -15.77
CA ASP A 8 -10.16 -4.94 -16.15
C ASP A 8 -9.06 -5.20 -15.11
N ALA A 9 -9.42 -5.29 -13.82
CA ALA A 9 -8.46 -5.46 -12.72
C ALA A 9 -8.36 -6.90 -12.20
N GLY A 10 -9.30 -7.78 -12.57
CA GLY A 10 -9.41 -9.12 -12.00
C GLY A 10 -9.86 -9.07 -10.55
N TRP A 11 -9.30 -9.93 -9.69
CA TRP A 11 -9.57 -9.86 -8.25
C TRP A 11 -8.81 -8.71 -7.61
N GLU A 12 -9.49 -7.92 -6.78
CA GLU A 12 -8.96 -6.71 -6.14
C GLU A 12 -9.42 -6.54 -4.69
N ILE A 13 -8.61 -5.83 -3.91
CA ILE A 13 -8.91 -5.39 -2.54
C ILE A 13 -8.59 -3.92 -2.34
N GLY A 14 -9.23 -3.33 -1.34
CA GLY A 14 -8.86 -2.03 -0.80
C GLY A 14 -8.99 -2.05 0.72
N VAL A 15 -7.95 -1.60 1.41
CA VAL A 15 -7.97 -1.33 2.85
C VAL A 15 -7.60 0.13 3.04
N SER A 16 -8.47 0.88 3.72
CA SER A 16 -8.22 2.30 3.99
C SER A 16 -8.65 2.70 5.38
N ARG A 17 -7.96 3.67 5.95
CA ARG A 17 -8.28 4.27 7.25
C ARG A 17 -8.09 5.78 7.17
N THR A 18 -8.98 6.52 7.83
CA THR A 18 -8.81 7.96 8.04
C THR A 18 -7.97 8.17 9.30
N LEU A 19 -6.88 8.89 9.17
CA LEU A 19 -5.91 9.20 10.22
C LEU A 19 -6.05 10.68 10.63
N PRO A 20 -5.96 11.00 11.94
CA PRO A 20 -6.01 12.37 12.46
C PRO A 20 -4.67 13.10 12.25
N LEU A 21 -4.07 12.97 11.06
CA LEU A 21 -2.78 13.53 10.69
C LEU A 21 -2.88 14.17 9.30
N PRO A 22 -2.10 15.24 9.02
CA PRO A 22 -2.06 15.85 7.70
C PRO A 22 -1.45 14.90 6.67
N VAL A 23 -1.84 15.08 5.40
CA VAL A 23 -1.35 14.28 4.26
C VAL A 23 0.17 14.18 4.23
N ALA A 24 0.87 15.30 4.46
CA ALA A 24 2.34 15.34 4.46
C ALA A 24 2.94 14.38 5.49
N ALA A 25 2.47 14.39 6.74
CA ALA A 25 2.99 13.53 7.80
C ALA A 25 2.76 12.04 7.50
N VAL A 26 1.57 11.69 7.01
CA VAL A 26 1.26 10.30 6.65
C VAL A 26 2.09 9.84 5.45
N TRP A 27 2.28 10.72 4.45
CA TRP A 27 3.09 10.42 3.27
C TRP A 27 4.58 10.26 3.61
N GLU A 28 5.13 11.17 4.39
CA GLU A 28 6.51 11.12 4.86
C GLU A 28 6.76 9.82 5.64
N PHE A 29 5.86 9.44 6.54
CA PHE A 29 5.97 8.19 7.27
C PHE A 29 5.89 6.97 6.35
N ILE A 30 4.84 6.84 5.51
CA ILE A 30 4.61 5.62 4.74
C ILE A 30 5.68 5.37 3.65
N THR A 31 6.41 6.42 3.26
CA THR A 31 7.53 6.33 2.31
C THR A 31 8.92 6.37 2.98
N SER A 32 8.97 6.55 4.30
CA SER A 32 10.20 6.44 5.09
C SER A 32 10.68 4.99 5.17
N PRO A 33 11.96 4.73 5.52
CA PRO A 33 12.45 3.37 5.75
C PRO A 33 11.63 2.58 6.78
N GLU A 34 11.16 3.25 7.84
CA GLU A 34 10.32 2.64 8.88
C GLU A 34 8.95 2.24 8.32
N GLY A 35 8.26 3.17 7.66
CA GLY A 35 6.96 2.87 7.05
C GLY A 35 7.08 1.80 5.96
N VAL A 36 8.07 1.89 5.08
CA VAL A 36 8.34 0.89 4.03
C VAL A 36 8.60 -0.49 4.62
N ALA A 37 9.31 -0.58 5.74
CA ALA A 37 9.53 -1.86 6.40
C ALA A 37 8.22 -2.55 6.83
N LEU A 38 7.19 -1.79 7.19
CA LEU A 38 5.89 -2.35 7.59
C LEU A 38 5.11 -2.98 6.43
N TRP A 39 5.24 -2.46 5.20
CA TRP A 39 4.37 -2.87 4.09
C TRP A 39 5.10 -3.49 2.89
N LEU A 40 6.41 -3.30 2.76
CA LEU A 40 7.28 -4.04 1.83
C LEU A 40 8.24 -4.99 2.54
N GLY A 41 8.32 -4.95 3.88
CA GLY A 41 9.21 -5.81 4.65
C GLY A 41 10.54 -5.14 4.98
N GLU A 42 11.18 -5.66 6.03
CA GLU A 42 12.45 -5.12 6.56
C GLU A 42 13.57 -5.10 5.51
N GLY A 43 14.39 -4.06 5.55
CA GLY A 43 15.55 -3.91 4.67
C GLY A 43 15.23 -3.48 3.23
N VAL A 44 13.95 -3.42 2.86
CA VAL A 44 13.53 -2.95 1.54
C VAL A 44 13.60 -1.43 1.47
N ARG A 45 14.22 -0.92 0.39
CA ARG A 45 14.16 0.49 0.04
C ARG A 45 13.14 0.68 -1.07
N LEU A 46 12.20 1.59 -0.87
CA LEU A 46 11.24 1.97 -1.90
C LEU A 46 11.95 2.79 -2.99
N PRO A 47 12.05 2.29 -4.24
CA PRO A 47 12.59 3.08 -5.32
C PRO A 47 11.64 4.25 -5.65
N THR A 48 12.18 5.33 -6.22
CA THR A 48 11.36 6.48 -6.65
C THR A 48 11.35 6.68 -8.15
N GLY A 49 12.34 6.14 -8.88
CA GLY A 49 12.36 6.13 -10.33
C GLY A 49 11.41 5.09 -10.91
N LYS A 50 10.74 5.48 -12.01
CA LYS A 50 9.88 4.58 -12.76
C LYS A 50 10.72 3.48 -13.43
N GLY A 51 10.31 2.23 -13.22
CA GLY A 51 10.99 1.03 -13.74
C GLY A 51 12.10 0.50 -12.82
N GLU A 52 12.38 1.17 -11.70
CA GLU A 52 13.34 0.64 -10.73
C GLU A 52 12.74 -0.54 -9.97
N SER A 53 13.52 -1.62 -9.88
CA SER A 53 13.12 -2.86 -9.23
C SER A 53 13.43 -2.85 -7.74
N TYR A 54 12.67 -3.64 -6.99
CA TYR A 54 12.94 -3.95 -5.60
C TYR A 54 12.67 -5.45 -5.35
N GLU A 55 13.24 -5.96 -4.27
CA GLU A 55 13.00 -7.31 -3.80
C GLU A 55 12.82 -7.26 -2.28
N THR A 56 11.84 -8.00 -1.80
CA THR A 56 11.49 -8.15 -0.39
C THR A 56 12.24 -9.33 0.22
N GLY A 57 12.40 -9.35 1.55
CA GLY A 57 13.08 -10.45 2.24
C GLY A 57 12.38 -11.81 2.10
N ASP A 58 11.08 -11.83 1.80
CA ASP A 58 10.28 -13.02 1.52
C ASP A 58 10.24 -13.40 0.02
N GLY A 59 11.08 -12.77 -0.80
CA GLY A 59 11.30 -13.14 -2.21
C GLY A 59 10.26 -12.57 -3.17
N ILE A 60 9.41 -11.64 -2.73
CA ILE A 60 8.52 -10.90 -3.61
C ILE A 60 9.33 -9.82 -4.32
N ALA A 61 9.50 -10.00 -5.63
CA ALA A 61 10.11 -9.00 -6.50
C ALA A 61 9.04 -8.09 -7.12
N GLY A 62 9.44 -6.85 -7.43
CA GLY A 62 8.57 -5.86 -8.04
C GLY A 62 9.33 -4.71 -8.68
N GLU A 63 8.59 -3.81 -9.31
CA GLU A 63 9.10 -2.58 -9.90
C GLU A 63 8.14 -1.41 -9.66
N VAL A 64 8.69 -0.20 -9.54
CA VAL A 64 7.91 1.01 -9.38
C VAL A 64 7.34 1.44 -10.72
N ARG A 65 6.01 1.49 -10.83
CA ARG A 65 5.28 1.86 -12.05
C ARG A 65 5.03 3.36 -12.12
N SER A 66 4.83 4.01 -10.97
CA SER A 66 4.75 5.46 -10.83
C SER A 66 4.93 5.89 -9.38
N TYR A 67 5.62 7.01 -9.17
CA TYR A 67 5.79 7.64 -7.86
C TYR A 67 5.34 9.11 -7.94
N ARG A 68 4.35 9.49 -7.13
CA ARG A 68 3.85 10.87 -7.01
C ARG A 68 3.98 11.29 -5.54
N PRO A 69 5.03 12.07 -5.20
CA PRO A 69 5.23 12.57 -3.84
C PRO A 69 3.98 13.27 -3.30
N GLY A 70 3.61 12.97 -2.06
CA GLY A 70 2.44 13.54 -1.37
C GLY A 70 1.08 13.00 -1.81
N ASP A 71 1.02 12.01 -2.71
CA ASP A 71 -0.24 11.47 -3.26
C ASP A 71 -0.22 9.94 -3.31
N ARG A 72 0.64 9.32 -4.14
CA ARG A 72 0.61 7.87 -4.32
C ARG A 72 1.89 7.27 -4.88
N VAL A 73 2.13 6.01 -4.55
CA VAL A 73 3.06 5.13 -5.24
C VAL A 73 2.30 3.93 -5.80
N ARG A 74 2.65 3.50 -7.02
CA ARG A 74 2.13 2.29 -7.65
C ARG A 74 3.30 1.44 -8.08
N LEU A 75 3.27 0.17 -7.74
CA LEU A 75 4.32 -0.80 -8.02
C LEU A 75 3.73 -2.18 -8.33
N THR A 76 4.52 -3.05 -8.96
CA THR A 76 4.16 -4.48 -9.05
C THR A 76 4.55 -5.18 -7.76
N TYR A 77 3.73 -6.12 -7.31
CA TYR A 77 3.96 -6.90 -6.10
C TYR A 77 3.80 -8.39 -6.46
N GLY A 78 4.90 -9.03 -6.84
CA GLY A 78 4.87 -10.31 -7.53
C GLY A 78 4.10 -10.20 -8.85
N ARG A 79 3.03 -10.99 -9.00
CA ARG A 79 2.15 -10.97 -10.19
C ARG A 79 1.05 -9.92 -10.14
N SER A 80 0.84 -9.32 -8.96
CA SER A 80 -0.21 -8.34 -8.70
C SER A 80 0.30 -6.91 -8.86
N THR A 81 -0.59 -5.93 -8.72
CA THR A 81 -0.21 -4.51 -8.66
C THR A 81 -0.72 -3.90 -7.38
N LEU A 82 0.17 -3.22 -6.64
CA LEU A 82 -0.13 -2.54 -5.38
C LEU A 82 -0.03 -1.02 -5.58
N GLN A 83 -1.00 -0.30 -5.01
CA GLN A 83 -1.00 1.14 -4.90
C GLN A 83 -1.16 1.54 -3.43
N VAL A 84 -0.23 2.36 -2.94
CA VAL A 84 -0.32 3.03 -1.65
C VAL A 84 -0.61 4.49 -1.91
N ALA A 85 -1.72 5.00 -1.37
CA ALA A 85 -2.18 6.36 -1.62
C ALA A 85 -2.55 7.07 -0.32
N VAL A 86 -2.27 8.37 -0.26
CA VAL A 86 -2.63 9.27 0.82
C VAL A 86 -3.40 10.45 0.23
N SER A 87 -4.58 10.74 0.77
CA SER A 87 -5.43 11.85 0.29
C SER A 87 -6.08 12.60 1.44
N ALA A 88 -6.35 13.89 1.29
CA ALA A 88 -6.98 14.69 2.36
C ALA A 88 -8.41 14.20 2.69
N SER A 89 -8.78 14.27 3.97
CA SER A 89 -10.13 13.94 4.50
C SER A 89 -10.67 15.05 5.40
N GLY A 90 -10.54 16.30 4.94
CA GLY A 90 -10.80 17.50 5.73
C GLY A 90 -9.54 18.02 6.45
N GLU A 91 -9.73 19.07 7.24
CA GLU A 91 -8.63 19.78 7.91
C GLU A 91 -7.86 18.86 8.86
N GLY A 92 -6.54 18.80 8.69
CA GLY A 92 -5.64 18.01 9.54
C GLY A 92 -5.82 16.49 9.46
N ARG A 93 -6.58 15.95 8.48
CA ARG A 93 -6.85 14.51 8.36
C ARG A 93 -6.51 13.98 6.98
N ALA A 94 -6.06 12.74 6.92
CA ALA A 94 -5.75 12.05 5.68
C ALA A 94 -6.35 10.65 5.66
N VAL A 95 -6.72 10.16 4.48
CA VAL A 95 -7.02 8.75 4.22
C VAL A 95 -5.76 8.10 3.71
N LEU A 96 -5.26 7.08 4.40
CA LEU A 96 -4.28 6.14 3.88
C LEU A 96 -5.03 4.96 3.25
N ARG A 97 -4.62 4.54 2.04
CA ARG A 97 -5.22 3.40 1.33
C ARG A 97 -4.14 2.50 0.73
N PHE A 98 -4.25 1.20 1.03
CA PHE A 98 -3.64 0.12 0.25
C PHE A 98 -4.69 -0.44 -0.71
N HIS A 99 -4.36 -0.47 -1.99
CA HIS A 99 -5.20 -1.08 -3.01
C HIS A 99 -4.37 -2.03 -3.85
N GLN A 100 -4.84 -3.26 -3.98
CA GLN A 100 -4.15 -4.29 -4.73
C GLN A 100 -5.11 -4.93 -5.73
N GLU A 101 -4.64 -5.07 -6.96
CA GLU A 101 -5.38 -5.61 -8.10
C GLU A 101 -4.58 -6.72 -8.79
N ARG A 102 -5.23 -7.43 -9.72
CA ARG A 102 -4.70 -8.58 -10.46
C ARG A 102 -4.34 -9.75 -9.54
N LEU A 103 -5.13 -9.96 -8.50
CA LEU A 103 -5.03 -11.15 -7.65
C LEU A 103 -5.54 -12.37 -8.43
N GLY A 104 -4.97 -13.53 -8.16
CA GLY A 104 -5.23 -14.76 -8.90
C GLY A 104 -6.64 -15.31 -8.66
N ASP A 105 -7.10 -15.27 -7.41
CA ASP A 105 -8.41 -15.82 -7.02
C ASP A 105 -8.99 -15.14 -5.75
N ALA A 106 -10.19 -15.59 -5.36
CA ALA A 106 -10.91 -15.09 -4.20
C ALA A 106 -10.22 -15.43 -2.86
N GLU A 107 -9.47 -16.53 -2.81
CA GLU A 107 -8.77 -16.95 -1.59
C GLU A 107 -7.55 -16.05 -1.35
N GLU A 108 -6.76 -15.82 -2.40
CA GLU A 108 -5.68 -14.83 -2.40
C GLU A 108 -6.20 -13.44 -2.03
N ARG A 109 -7.37 -13.07 -2.55
CA ARG A 109 -8.05 -11.82 -2.19
C ARG A 109 -8.27 -11.69 -0.69
N GLU A 110 -8.84 -12.70 -0.03
CA GLU A 110 -9.07 -12.63 1.42
C GLU A 110 -7.76 -12.70 2.23
N ARG A 111 -6.75 -13.46 1.78
CA ARG A 111 -5.41 -13.44 2.40
C ARG A 111 -4.78 -12.06 2.35
N GLN A 112 -4.78 -11.42 1.18
CA GLN A 112 -4.24 -10.06 1.02
C GLN A 112 -5.04 -9.04 1.82
N ARG A 113 -6.37 -9.17 1.87
CA ARG A 113 -7.20 -8.31 2.71
C ARG A 113 -6.83 -8.39 4.19
N ALA A 114 -6.58 -9.59 4.70
CA ALA A 114 -6.15 -9.80 6.08
C ALA A 114 -4.76 -9.18 6.33
N HIS A 115 -3.82 -9.42 5.40
CA HIS A 115 -2.48 -8.84 5.45
C HIS A 115 -2.52 -7.30 5.50
N TRP A 116 -3.19 -6.64 4.56
CA TRP A 116 -3.26 -5.16 4.54
C TRP A 116 -4.01 -4.56 5.72
N LYS A 117 -4.92 -5.30 6.35
CA LYS A 117 -5.54 -4.87 7.61
C LYS A 117 -4.54 -4.92 8.77
N ALA A 118 -3.70 -5.95 8.85
CA ALA A 118 -2.65 -6.05 9.86
C ALA A 118 -1.63 -4.91 9.68
N VAL A 119 -1.13 -4.71 8.47
CA VAL A 119 -0.22 -3.60 8.11
C VAL A 119 -0.83 -2.25 8.46
N MET A 120 -2.12 -2.02 8.18
CA MET A 120 -2.80 -0.77 8.57
C MET A 120 -2.81 -0.58 10.10
N GLY A 121 -2.97 -1.66 10.87
CA GLY A 121 -2.89 -1.64 12.33
C GLY A 121 -1.50 -1.20 12.80
N GLU A 122 -0.46 -1.87 12.30
CA GLU A 122 0.94 -1.55 12.63
C GLU A 122 1.31 -0.11 12.27
N VAL A 123 0.87 0.38 11.10
CA VAL A 123 1.06 1.78 10.68
C VAL A 123 0.39 2.74 11.67
N THR A 124 -0.84 2.44 12.11
CA THR A 124 -1.51 3.31 13.09
C THR A 124 -0.89 3.25 14.48
N ASP A 125 -0.38 2.10 14.90
CA ASP A 125 0.36 1.95 16.15
C ASP A 125 1.66 2.77 16.11
N ALA A 126 2.44 2.65 15.04
CA ALA A 126 3.70 3.38 14.85
C ALA A 126 3.49 4.90 14.79
N LEU A 127 2.39 5.36 14.18
CA LEU A 127 2.01 6.77 14.15
C LEU A 127 1.37 7.26 15.47
N GLY A 128 1.11 6.38 16.43
CA GLY A 128 0.47 6.73 17.71
C GLY A 128 -1.00 7.16 17.57
N VAL A 129 -1.71 6.64 16.56
CA VAL A 129 -3.10 6.99 16.22
C VAL A 129 -4.03 5.78 16.14
N ALA A 130 -3.66 4.69 16.82
CA ALA A 130 -4.37 3.42 16.87
C ALA A 130 -5.78 3.52 17.49
#